data_AF-A0A2D7GEL3-F1
#
_entry.id   AF-A0A2D7GEL3-F1
#
_cell.length_a   1.000
_cell.length_b   1.000
_cell.length_c   1.000
_cell.angle_alpha   90.00
_cell.angle_beta   90.00
_cell.angle_gamma   90.00
#
_symmetry.space_group_name_H-M   'P 1'
#
loop_
_entity.id
_entity.type
_entity.pdbx_description
1 polymer ?
#
loop_
_entity_poly.entity_id
_entity_poly.type
_entity_poly.pdbx_seq_one_letter_code
_entity_poly.pdbx_strand_id
1 'polypeptide(L)' 'MVKVLIFVITLLIFFLVFFFKKKVNKKSIYLNLVLLFLIFLGLVAFFLINKVETKKNYYPPKFDGEVIIPGYFDEN' A
#
# COMPACT_ATOMS: atom_id res chain seq x y z
N MET A 1 2.54 8.50 1.57
CA MET A 1 1.87 9.29 0.51
C MET A 1 2.27 8.85 -0.90
N VAL A 2 3.56 8.68 -1.22
CA VAL A 2 4.03 8.26 -2.56
C VAL A 2 3.39 6.95 -3.06
N LYS A 3 3.22 5.94 -2.20
CA LYS A 3 2.57 4.65 -2.56
C LYS A 3 1.11 4.83 -3.02
N VAL A 4 0.37 5.77 -2.41
CA VAL A 4 -1.01 6.12 -2.79
C VAL A 4 -1.03 6.86 -4.12
N LEU A 5 -0.06 7.76 -4.35
CA LEU A 5 0.07 8.48 -5.62
C LEU A 5 0.32 7.52 -6.80
N ILE A 6 1.22 6.55 -6.63
CA ILE A 6 1.51 5.51 -7.64
C ILE A 6 0.25 4.69 -7.93
N PHE A 7 -0.52 4.33 -6.90
CA PHE A 7 -1.78 3.61 -7.05
C PHE A 7 -2.79 4.40 -7.90
N VAL A 8 -3.01 5.68 -7.57
CA VAL A 8 -3.95 6.54 -8.28
C VAL A 8 -3.54 6.72 -9.76
N ILE A 9 -2.25 6.93 -10.02
CA ILE A 9 -1.71 7.07 -11.39
C ILE A 9 -1.92 5.79 -12.20
N THR A 10 -1.63 4.63 -11.61
CA THR A 10 -1.78 3.33 -12.29
C THR A 10 -3.25 3.04 -12.62
N LEU A 11 -4.16 3.37 -11.71
CA LEU A 11 -5.61 3.26 -11.93
C LEU A 11 -6.08 4.19 -13.06
N LEU A 12 -5.57 5.42 -13.11
CA LEU A 12 -5.89 6.41 -14.14
C LEU A 12 -5.43 5.98 -15.54
N ILE A 13 -4.19 5.49 -15.65
CA ILE A 13 -3.65 4.94 -16.91
C ILE A 13 -4.50 3.76 -17.38
N PHE A 14 -4.90 2.87 -16.47
CA PHE A 14 -5.73 1.72 -16.81
C PHE A 14 -7.12 2.14 -17.31
N PHE A 15 -7.76 3.12 -16.66
CA PHE A 15 -9.04 3.70 -17.10
C PHE A 15 -8.92 4.34 -18.48
N LEU A 16 -7.85 5.10 -18.74
CA LEU A 16 -7.59 5.71 -20.04
C LEU A 16 -7.48 4.65 -21.15
N VAL A 17 -6.69 3.60 -20.92
CA VAL A 17 -6.53 2.50 -21.89
C VAL A 17 -7.87 1.82 -22.19
N PHE A 18 -8.74 1.66 -21.18
CA PHE A 18 -10.05 1.06 -21.35
C PHE A 18 -11.03 1.98 -22.11
N PHE A 19 -11.04 3.27 -21.79
CA PHE A 19 -11.95 4.26 -22.40
C PHE A 19 -11.60 4.55 -23.87
N PHE A 20 -10.31 4.59 -24.21
CA PHE A 20 -9.87 4.83 -25.59
C PHE A 20 -9.99 3.61 -26.51
N LYS A 21 -10.42 2.45 -26.00
CA LYS A 21 -10.58 1.23 -26.80
C LYS A 21 -11.87 1.30 -27.63
N LYS A 22 -11.75 1.80 -28.86
CA LYS A 22 -12.86 2.12 -29.81
C LYS A 22 -13.78 0.94 -30.21
N LYS A 23 -13.35 -0.32 -30.05
CA LYS A 23 -14.16 -1.52 -30.33
C LYS A 23 -13.85 -2.61 -29.29
N VAL A 24 -14.67 -2.70 -28.24
CA VAL A 24 -14.57 -3.77 -27.26
C VAL A 24 -15.63 -4.82 -27.54
N ASN A 25 -15.21 -6.00 -27.99
CA ASN A 25 -16.12 -7.14 -28.17
C ASN A 25 -16.61 -7.62 -26.79
N LYS A 26 -17.87 -8.08 -26.65
CA LYS A 26 -18.47 -8.46 -25.35
C LYS A 26 -17.61 -9.47 -24.57
N LYS A 27 -17.02 -10.46 -25.26
CA LYS A 27 -16.07 -11.42 -24.65
C LYS A 27 -14.80 -10.78 -24.10
N SER A 28 -14.31 -9.72 -24.76
CA SER A 28 -13.13 -8.97 -24.32
C SER A 28 -13.43 -8.11 -23.09
N ILE A 29 -14.67 -7.65 -22.90
CA ILE A 29 -15.08 -6.90 -21.69
C ILE A 29 -14.88 -7.78 -20.45
N TYR A 30 -15.37 -9.02 -20.47
CA TYR A 30 -15.23 -9.93 -19.33
C TYR A 30 -13.76 -10.21 -18.99
N LEU A 31 -12.92 -10.47 -20.00
CA LEU A 31 -11.48 -10.67 -19.81
C LEU A 31 -10.80 -9.44 -19.21
N ASN A 32 -11.13 -8.24 -19.70
CA ASN A 32 -10.59 -7.00 -19.15
C ASN A 32 -11.07 -6.75 -17.71
N LEU A 33 -12.30 -7.14 -17.38
CA LEU A 33 -12.88 -6.99 -16.04
C LEU A 33 -12.22 -7.96 -15.04
N VAL A 34 -11.96 -9.20 -15.46
CA VAL A 34 -11.15 -10.16 -14.70
C VAL A 34 -9.72 -9.64 -14.51
N LEU A 35 -9.10 -9.09 -15.56
CA LEU A 35 -7.77 -8.51 -15.48
C LEU A 35 -7.72 -7.32 -14.51
N LEU A 36 -8.72 -6.43 -14.58
CA LEU A 36 -8.89 -5.30 -13.66
C LEU A 36 -9.01 -5.78 -12.21
N PHE A 37 -9.82 -6.82 -11.99
CA PHE A 37 -10.00 -7.38 -10.66
C PHE A 37 -8.70 -7.97 -10.08
N LEU A 38 -7.92 -8.67 -10.91
CA LEU A 38 -6.62 -9.22 -10.50
C LEU A 38 -5.60 -8.11 -10.18
N ILE A 39 -5.55 -7.06 -11.01
CA ILE A 39 -4.68 -5.90 -10.74
C ILE A 39 -5.11 -5.22 -9.44
N PHE A 40 -6.40 -5.04 -9.22
CA PHE A 40 -6.94 -4.46 -7.99
C PHE A 40 -6.55 -5.30 -6.76
N LEU A 41 -6.72 -6.63 -6.82
CA LEU A 41 -6.28 -7.55 -5.77
C LEU A 41 -4.79 -7.44 -5.47
N GLY A 42 -3.95 -7.41 -6.51
CA GLY A 42 -2.50 -7.24 -6.36
C GLY A 42 -2.14 -5.92 -5.67
N LEU A 43 -2.86 -4.84 -5.98
CA LEU A 43 -2.65 -3.54 -5.33
C LEU A 43 -3.11 -3.54 -3.88
N VAL A 44 -4.27 -4.15 -3.56
CA VAL A 44 -4.73 -4.32 -2.17
C VAL A 44 -3.71 -5.12 -1.36
N ALA A 45 -3.21 -6.23 -1.91
CA ALA A 45 -2.16 -7.03 -1.28
C ALA A 45 -0.87 -6.22 -1.05
N PHE A 46 -0.45 -5.43 -2.04
CA PHE A 46 0.72 -4.55 -1.91
C PHE A 46 0.56 -3.54 -0.76
N PHE A 47 -0.64 -2.98 -0.57
CA PHE A 47 -0.92 -2.07 0.55
C PHE A 47 -0.92 -2.76 1.90
N LEU A 48 -1.47 -3.97 1.99
CA LEU A 48 -1.52 -4.73 3.24
C LEU A 48 -0.12 -5.19 3.66
N ILE A 49 0.70 -5.67 2.73
CA ILE A 49 2.06 -6.16 3.02
C ILE A 49 3.00 -5.01 3.39
N ASN A 50 2.87 -3.84 2.78
CA ASN A 50 3.72 -2.68 3.08
C ASN A 50 3.40 -1.98 4.41
N LYS A 51 2.42 -2.49 5.15
CA LYS A 51 2.05 -2.02 6.49
C LYS A 51 2.79 -2.80 7.59
N VAL A 52 3.97 -3.34 7.29
CA VAL A 52 4.93 -3.76 8.33
C VAL A 52 5.28 -2.49 9.09
N GLU A 53 4.63 -2.35 10.24
CA GLU A 53 4.95 -1.34 11.24
C GLU A 53 6.44 -1.51 11.54
N THR A 54 7.24 -0.49 11.24
CA THR A 54 8.45 -0.23 12.01
C THR A 54 7.98 0.10 13.43
N LYS A 55 7.56 -0.94 14.15
CA LYS A 55 7.14 -0.90 15.54
C LYS A 55 8.42 -0.69 16.34
N LYS A 56 8.92 0.55 16.30
CA LYS A 56 9.97 0.96 17.22
C LYS A 56 9.37 0.84 18.61
N ASN A 57 9.77 -0.17 19.36
CA ASN A 57 9.29 -0.35 20.71
C ASN A 57 9.81 0.83 21.53
N TYR A 58 8.90 1.67 22.02
CA TYR A 58 9.26 2.79 22.86
C TYR A 58 9.42 2.32 24.30
N TYR A 59 10.61 2.55 24.87
CA TYR A 59 10.87 2.34 26.28
C TYR A 59 10.84 3.71 26.99
N PRO A 60 9.89 3.94 27.92
CA PRO A 60 9.82 5.19 28.65
C PRO A 60 11.01 5.34 29.62
N PRO A 61 11.38 6.57 29.99
CA PRO A 61 12.40 6.81 31.00
C PRO A 61 12.03 6.18 32.34
N LYS A 62 13.03 5.68 33.07
CA LYS A 62 12.86 5.03 34.38
C LYS A 62 13.87 5.58 35.37
N PHE A 63 13.47 5.68 36.63
CA PHE A 63 14.35 6.05 37.73
C PHE A 63 14.66 4.81 38.56
N ASP A 64 15.95 4.54 38.77
CA ASP A 64 16.43 3.31 39.46
C ASP A 64 16.85 3.58 40.92
N GLY A 65 16.42 4.70 41.49
CA GLY A 65 16.75 5.11 42.87
C GLY A 65 17.98 6.01 42.98
N GLU A 66 18.91 5.97 42.01
CA GLU A 66 20.12 6.81 42.00
C GLU A 66 20.21 7.72 40.76
N VAL A 67 19.81 7.22 39.58
CA VAL A 67 19.95 7.93 38.30
C VAL A 67 18.70 7.77 37.44
N ILE A 68 18.40 8.79 36.61
CA ILE A 68 17.34 8.74 35.61
C ILE A 68 17.89 8.11 34.32
N ILE A 69 17.31 6.98 33.91
CA ILE A 69 17.57 6.34 32.63
C ILE A 69 16.66 6.99 31.58
N PRO A 70 17.21 7.63 30.53
CA PRO A 70 16.41 8.27 29.50
C PRO A 70 15.64 7.23 28.67
N GLY A 71 14.45 7.61 28.21
CA GLY A 71 13.67 6.77 27.31
C GLY A 71 14.30 6.68 25.93
N TYR A 72 14.11 5.56 25.24
CA TYR A 72 14.67 5.31 23.93
C TYR A 72 13.71 4.49 23.05
N PHE A 73 13.94 4.53 21.75
CA PHE A 73 13.24 3.70 20.78
C PHE A 73 14.13 2.51 20.41
N ASP A 74 13.59 1.30 20.49
CA ASP A 74 14.22 0.10 19.94
C ASP A 74 14.19 0.15 18.41
N GLU A 75 15.32 -0.01 17.76
CA GLU A 75 15.41 -0.05 16.29
C GLU A 75 15.57 -1.47 15.72
N ASN A 76 15.45 -2.50 16.56
CA ASN A 76 15.49 -3.91 16.15
C ASN A 76 14.37 -4.29 15.17
#